data_AF-A0A447X347-F1
#
_entry.id   AF-A0A447X347-F1
#
_cell.length_a   1.000
_cell.length_b   1.000
_cell.length_c   1.000
_cell.angle_alpha   90.00
_cell.angle_beta   90.00
_cell.angle_gamma   90.00
#
_symmetry.space_group_name_H-M   'P 1'
#
loop_
_entity.id
_entity.type
_entity.pdbx_description
1 polymer ?
#
loop_
_entity_poly.entity_id
_entity_poly.type
_entity_poly.pdbx_seq_one_letter_code
_entity_poly.pdbx_strand_id
1 'polypeptide(L)'
;MGIPTWDFGEIQEDWEAIWDQLDDLNLEGKIVALYGLGDQLGYGEWFLDALGMLHDKLSTKGVKFVGYWPTEGYEFTSPKP
;
A
#
# COMPACT_ATOMS: atom_id res chain seq x y z
N MET A 1 8.54 -1.52 2.01
CA MET A 1 7.74 -1.08 3.16
C MET A 1 6.54 -2.00 3.25
N GLY A 2 6.12 -2.33 4.45
CA GLY A 2 5.08 -3.32 4.72
C GLY A 2 3.88 -2.69 5.41
N ILE A 3 2.69 -2.77 4.82
CA ILE A 3 1.47 -2.20 5.38
C ILE A 3 0.29 -3.17 5.23
N PRO A 4 -0.35 -3.64 6.32
CA PRO A 4 -1.59 -4.38 6.22
C PRO A 4 -2.77 -3.44 5.99
N THR A 5 -3.83 -3.95 5.39
CA THR A 5 -5.13 -3.24 5.36
C THR A 5 -5.98 -3.68 6.54
N TRP A 6 -6.54 -2.72 7.27
CA TRP A 6 -7.38 -2.95 8.44
C TRP A 6 -8.82 -2.50 8.16
N ASP A 7 -9.75 -2.93 9.02
CA ASP A 7 -11.17 -2.61 8.94
C ASP A 7 -11.72 -2.72 7.51
N PHE A 8 -12.23 -1.61 6.95
CA PHE A 8 -12.83 -1.57 5.62
C PHE A 8 -11.97 -0.73 4.65
N GLY A 9 -10.72 -1.17 4.46
CA GLY A 9 -9.77 -0.51 3.55
C GLY A 9 -8.88 0.52 4.24
N GLU A 10 -8.83 0.52 5.56
CA GLU A 10 -8.15 1.54 6.35
C GLU A 10 -6.66 1.24 6.53
N ILE A 11 -5.92 2.30 6.82
CA ILE A 11 -4.50 2.27 7.17
C ILE A 11 -4.39 1.75 8.61
N GLN A 12 -3.42 0.86 8.85
CA GLN A 12 -3.15 0.37 10.20
C GLN A 12 -2.65 1.50 11.11
N GLU A 13 -3.06 1.46 12.39
CA GLU A 13 -2.88 2.55 13.36
C GLU A 13 -1.45 3.11 13.47
N ASP A 14 -0.40 2.27 13.43
CA ASP A 14 0.99 2.75 13.53
C ASP A 14 1.42 3.49 12.26
N TRP A 15 0.96 3.03 11.09
CA TRP A 15 1.16 3.73 9.82
C TRP A 15 0.40 5.06 9.79
N GLU A 16 -0.83 5.06 10.30
CA GLU A 16 -1.66 6.28 10.40
C GLU A 16 -0.97 7.33 11.28
N ALA A 17 -0.40 6.91 12.41
CA ALA A 17 0.30 7.80 13.34
C ALA A 17 1.52 8.52 12.73
N ILE A 18 2.09 7.98 11.65
CA ILE A 18 3.22 8.57 10.92
C ILE A 18 2.87 9.00 9.49
N TRP A 19 1.60 8.92 9.09
CA TRP A 19 1.20 9.05 7.69
C TRP A 19 1.60 10.39 7.09
N ASP A 20 1.35 11.48 7.80
CA ASP A 20 1.67 12.84 7.35
C ASP A 20 3.18 13.11 7.33
N GLN A 21 3.95 12.41 8.16
CA GLN A 21 5.41 12.56 8.19
C GLN A 21 6.07 12.03 6.90
N LEU A 22 5.38 11.15 6.16
CA LEU A 22 5.83 10.69 4.84
C LEU A 22 5.93 11.86 3.85
N ASP A 23 5.19 12.95 4.07
CA ASP A 23 5.20 14.08 3.15
C ASP A 23 6.50 14.88 3.20
N ASP A 24 7.20 14.87 4.34
CA ASP A 24 8.45 15.58 4.56
C ASP A 24 9.69 14.77 4.16
N LEU A 25 9.53 13.49 3.82
CA LEU A 25 10.65 12.62 3.45
C LEU A 25 11.19 12.96 2.06
N ASN A 26 12.51 13.20 1.97
CA ASN A 26 13.21 13.20 0.69
C ASN A 26 13.53 11.77 0.25
N LEU A 27 12.73 11.25 -0.67
CA LEU A 27 12.89 9.91 -1.23
C LEU A 27 13.34 9.90 -2.69
N GLU A 28 13.84 11.03 -3.19
CA GLU A 28 14.23 11.17 -4.59
C GLU A 28 15.29 10.11 -4.98
N GLY A 29 14.99 9.34 -6.03
CA GLY A 29 15.85 8.30 -6.57
C GLY A 29 15.99 7.04 -5.70
N LYS A 30 15.34 6.96 -4.54
CA LYS A 30 15.37 5.77 -3.67
C LYS A 30 14.64 4.60 -4.33
N ILE A 31 15.17 3.40 -4.16
CA ILE A 31 14.52 2.16 -4.61
C ILE A 31 13.59 1.68 -3.50
N VAL A 32 12.31 1.49 -3.82
CA VAL A 32 11.29 1.06 -2.85
C VAL A 32 10.57 -0.16 -3.39
N ALA A 33 10.55 -1.24 -2.60
CA ALA A 33 9.62 -2.35 -2.78
C ALA A 33 8.51 -2.25 -1.73
N LEU A 34 7.28 -2.61 -2.08
CA LEU A 34 6.14 -2.60 -1.17
C LEU A 34 5.60 -4.03 -1.00
N TYR A 35 5.04 -4.32 0.16
CA TYR A 35 4.26 -5.53 0.41
C TYR A 35 3.15 -5.21 1.40
N GLY A 36 2.05 -5.98 1.36
CA GLY A 36 0.94 -5.81 2.28
C GLY A 36 0.30 -7.14 2.62
N LEU A 37 -0.42 -7.16 3.75
CA LEU A 37 -1.26 -8.28 4.14
C LEU A 37 -2.73 -7.85 4.04
N GLY A 38 -3.56 -8.74 3.54
CA GLY A 38 -4.99 -8.52 3.37
C GLY A 38 -5.73 -9.86 3.26
N ASP A 39 -7.04 -9.81 3.44
CA ASP A 39 -7.93 -10.97 3.33
C ASP A 39 -8.83 -10.81 2.10
N GLN A 40 -8.51 -11.52 1.02
CA GLN A 40 -9.28 -11.46 -0.22
C GLN A 40 -10.66 -12.13 -0.10
N LEU A 41 -10.85 -13.06 0.84
CA LEU A 41 -12.09 -13.81 0.99
C LEU A 41 -13.10 -13.03 1.84
N GLY A 42 -12.65 -12.51 2.98
CA GLY A 42 -13.50 -11.72 3.88
C GLY A 42 -13.64 -10.26 3.47
N TYR A 43 -12.63 -9.70 2.80
CA TYR A 43 -12.50 -8.26 2.54
C TYR A 43 -12.08 -7.99 1.08
N GLY A 44 -12.56 -8.77 0.12
CA GLY A 44 -12.22 -8.62 -1.31
C GLY A 44 -12.50 -7.23 -1.90
N GLU A 45 -13.46 -6.48 -1.35
CA GLU A 45 -13.76 -5.09 -1.75
C GLU A 45 -12.68 -4.09 -1.33
N TRP A 46 -11.84 -4.47 -0.36
CA TRP A 46 -10.79 -3.65 0.24
C TRP A 46 -9.41 -4.34 0.23
N PHE A 47 -9.26 -5.39 -0.57
CA PHE A 47 -8.06 -6.21 -0.56
C PHE A 47 -6.82 -5.37 -0.90
N LEU A 48 -5.92 -5.24 0.08
CA LEU A 48 -4.67 -4.48 0.02
C LEU A 48 -4.84 -2.96 -0.26
N ASP A 49 -5.99 -2.36 0.04
CA ASP A 49 -6.23 -0.92 -0.16
C ASP A 49 -5.16 -0.03 0.47
N ALA A 50 -4.71 -0.34 1.69
CA ALA A 50 -3.68 0.45 2.36
C ALA A 50 -2.31 0.38 1.65
N LEU A 51 -2.02 -0.74 0.96
CA LEU A 51 -0.82 -0.89 0.15
C LEU A 51 -0.88 0.06 -1.07
N GLY A 52 -2.03 0.10 -1.74
CA GLY A 52 -2.30 1.03 -2.83
C GLY A 52 -2.18 2.48 -2.40
N MET A 53 -2.77 2.84 -1.25
CA MET A 53 -2.65 4.19 -0.70
C MET A 53 -1.20 4.58 -0.39
N LEU A 54 -0.40 3.66 0.15
CA LEU A 54 1.02 3.91 0.41
C LEU A 54 1.80 4.07 -0.90
N HIS A 55 1.50 3.27 -1.91
CA HIS A 55 2.08 3.41 -3.25
C HIS A 55 1.79 4.81 -3.82
N ASP A 56 0.52 5.22 -3.82
CA ASP A 56 0.09 6.52 -4.32
C ASP A 56 0.79 7.66 -3.59
N LYS A 57 0.83 7.62 -2.25
CA LYS A 57 1.50 8.66 -1.45
C LYS A 57 2.98 8.80 -1.80
N LEU A 58 3.69 7.67 -1.94
CA LEU A 58 5.12 7.64 -2.26
C LEU A 58 5.42 7.95 -3.73
N SER A 59 4.48 7.69 -4.66
CA SER A 59 4.64 7.93 -6.10
C SER A 59 4.98 9.38 -6.43
N THR A 60 4.53 10.32 -5.59
CA THR A 60 4.78 11.76 -5.72
C THR A 60 6.19 12.19 -5.27
N LYS A 61 6.97 11.30 -4.66
CA LYS A 61 8.26 11.62 -4.00
C LYS A 61 9.51 11.25 -4.83
N GLY A 62 9.35 10.95 -6.13
CA GLY A 62 10.47 10.63 -7.02
C GLY A 62 11.14 9.28 -6.73
N VAL A 63 10.42 8.35 -6.09
CA VAL A 63 10.89 6.99 -5.81
C VAL A 63 10.97 6.15 -7.08
N LYS A 64 11.79 5.10 -7.04
CA LYS A 64 11.85 4.05 -8.05
C LYS A 64 11.24 2.77 -7.49
N PHE A 65 10.00 2.49 -7.85
CA PHE A 65 9.34 1.26 -7.42
C PHE A 65 9.93 0.03 -8.11
N VAL A 66 10.10 -1.03 -7.34
CA VAL A 66 10.50 -2.37 -7.81
C VAL A 66 9.61 -3.42 -7.15
N GLY A 67 9.55 -4.60 -7.75
CA GLY A 67 8.81 -5.73 -7.17
C GLY A 67 7.31 -5.67 -7.38
N TYR A 68 6.84 -5.08 -8.49
CA TYR A 68 5.45 -5.25 -8.93
C TYR A 68 5.12 -6.74 -9.04
N TRP A 69 3.92 -7.11 -8.62
CA TRP A 69 3.50 -8.50 -8.50
C TRP A 69 2.23 -8.74 -9.32
N PRO A 70 2.13 -9.86 -10.07
CA PRO A 70 0.92 -10.18 -10.82
C PRO A 70 -0.26 -10.48 -9.89
N THR A 71 -1.46 -10.11 -10.32
CA THR A 71 -2.71 -10.44 -9.63
C THR A 71 -3.27 -11.82 -9.99
N GLU A 72 -2.60 -12.53 -10.91
CA GLU A 72 -2.96 -13.90 -11.27
C GLU A 72 -2.94 -14.81 -10.03
N GLY A 73 -4.04 -15.53 -9.78
CA GLY A 73 -4.20 -16.38 -8.60
C GLY A 73 -4.87 -15.71 -7.40
N TYR A 74 -5.29 -14.45 -7.53
CA TYR A 74 -6.10 -13.74 -6.52
C TYR A 74 -7.51 -13.44 -7.07
N GLU A 75 -8.50 -13.39 -6.19
CA GLU A 75 -9.89 -13.06 -6.50
C GLU A 75 -10.38 -11.95 -5.54
N PHE A 76 -10.65 -10.76 -6.09
CA PHE A 76 -11.06 -9.57 -5.33
C PHE A 76 -11.75 -8.55 -6.25
N THR A 77 -12.36 -7.52 -5.67
CA THR A 77 -13.04 -6.43 -6.42
C THR A 77 -12.47 -5.04 -6.12
N SER A 78 -11.58 -4.91 -5.14
CA SER A 78 -10.89 -3.65 -4.86
C SER A 78 -10.18 -3.08 -6.11
N PRO A 79 -10.26 -1.76 -6.34
CA PRO A 79 -9.56 -1.08 -7.42
C PRO A 79 -8.15 -0.60 -7.07
N LYS A 80 -7.68 -0.76 -5.82
CA LYS A 80 -6.41 -0.21 -5.32
C LYS A 80 -5.20 -1.15 -5.15
N PRO A 81 -5.29 -2.50 -5.23
CA PRO A 81 -4.13 -3.36 -4.98
C PRO A 81 -3.02 -3.25 -6.04
#